data_AF-A0A969I494-F1
#
_entry.id   AF-A0A969I494-F1
#
_cell.length_a   1.000
_cell.length_b   1.000
_cell.length_c   1.000
_cell.angle_alpha   90.00
_cell.angle_beta   90.00
_cell.angle_gamma   90.00
#
_symmetry.space_group_name_H-M   'P 1'
#
loop_
_entity.id
_entity.type
_entity.pdbx_description
1 polymer ?
#
loop_
_entity_poly.entity_id
_entity_poly.type
_entity_poly.pdbx_seq_one_letter_code
_entity_poly.pdbx_strand_id
1 'polypeptide(L)'
;MLGISIAFSILTLILLDRLVLMRLNRLVGQILGVDIDNPETQTITLSGQDEFSNLAATVDKMLRQIAEAKRAADSANQAKSEFLANMSHELRTPLNGILGYAQILQRASDLNQYRKGVDIIQQAGNHLLTLIN
;
A
#
# COMPACT_ATOMS: atom_id res chain seq x y z
N MET A 1 34.63 14.31 53.03
CA MET A 1 33.40 14.76 52.34
C MET A 1 33.56 14.76 50.82
N LEU A 2 34.55 15.46 50.24
CA LEU A 2 34.74 15.54 48.77
C LEU A 2 34.86 14.18 48.06
N GLY A 3 35.64 13.24 48.61
CA GLY A 3 35.85 11.92 47.99
C GLY A 3 34.60 11.04 47.93
N ILE A 4 33.70 11.17 48.91
CA ILE A 4 32.44 10.42 48.96
C ILE A 4 31.47 10.94 47.87
N SER A 5 31.40 12.26 47.69
CA SER A 5 30.56 12.87 46.65
C SER A 5 30.99 12.49 45.23
N ILE A 6 32.30 12.38 44.98
CA ILE A 6 32.84 11.94 43.69
C ILE A 6 32.49 10.46 43.44
N ALA A 7 32.72 9.60 44.43
CA ALA A 7 32.39 8.18 44.31
C ALA A 7 30.89 7.95 44.08
N PHE A 8 30.03 8.69 44.78
CA PHE A 8 28.58 8.64 44.58
C PHE A 8 28.17 9.09 43.18
N SER A 9 28.77 10.18 42.67
CA SER A 9 28.48 10.67 41.30
C SER A 9 28.93 9.69 40.22
N ILE A 10 30.07 9.03 40.40
CA ILE A 10 30.54 8.00 39.47
C ILE A 10 29.60 6.79 39.51
N LEU A 11 29.17 6.38 40.70
CA LEU A 11 28.24 5.27 40.86
C LEU A 11 26.87 5.54 40.21
N THR A 12 26.31 6.75 40.39
CA THR A 12 25.05 7.12 39.75
C THR A 12 25.16 7.19 38.23
N LEU A 13 26.28 7.69 37.69
CA LEU A 13 26.54 7.68 36.25
C LEU A 13 26.61 6.25 35.68
N ILE A 14 27.33 5.35 36.35
CA ILE A 14 27.44 3.94 35.93
C ILE A 14 26.06 3.26 36.00
N LEU A 15 25.28 3.51 37.05
CA LEU A 15 23.93 2.97 37.17
C LEU A 15 22.98 3.49 36.09
N LEU A 16 23.06 4.78 35.76
CA LEU A 16 22.22 5.38 34.72
C LEU A 16 22.54 4.81 33.34
N ASP A 17 23.83 4.67 33.01
CA ASP A 17 24.26 4.05 31.75
C ASP A 17 23.80 2.59 31.65
N ARG A 18 24.02 1.81 32.71
CA ARG A 18 23.67 0.39 32.71
C ARG A 18 22.15 0.15 32.74
N LEU A 19 21.38 0.91 33.53
CA LEU A 19 19.95 0.63 33.68
C LEU A 19 19.11 1.28 32.58
N VAL A 20 19.43 2.53 32.22
CA VAL A 20 18.58 3.34 31.34
C VAL A 20 19.11 3.31 29.91
N LEU A 21 20.37 3.66 29.70
CA LEU A 21 20.92 3.82 28.34
C LEU A 21 20.95 2.49 27.58
N MET A 22 21.28 1.37 28.24
CA MET A 22 21.24 0.05 27.58
C MET A 22 19.84 -0.29 27.05
N ARG A 23 18.78 0.00 27.83
CA ARG A 23 17.40 -0.30 27.43
C ARG A 23 16.89 0.64 26.35
N LEU A 24 17.23 1.93 26.46
CA LEU A 24 16.91 2.92 25.43
C LEU A 24 17.58 2.57 24.09
N ASN A 25 18.86 2.24 24.11
CA ASN A 25 19.60 1.93 22.90
C ASN A 25 19.09 0.64 22.23
N ARG A 26 18.66 -0.36 23.03
CA ARG A 26 17.98 -1.55 22.52
C ARG A 26 16.66 -1.21 21.84
N LEU A 27 15.85 -0.34 22.44
CA LEU A 27 14.59 0.10 21.86
C LEU A 27 14.78 0.82 20.54
N VAL A 28 15.70 1.80 20.53
CA VAL A 28 16.02 2.59 19.34
C VAL A 28 16.59 1.68 18.25
N GLY A 29 17.44 0.71 18.60
CA GLY A 29 17.95 -0.27 17.64
C GLY A 29 16.83 -1.12 17.01
N GLN A 30 15.84 -1.55 17.79
CA GLN A 30 14.66 -2.26 17.26
C GLN A 30 13.83 -1.35 16.35
N ILE A 31 13.60 -0.09 16.73
CA ILE A 31 12.83 0.88 15.94
C ILE A 31 13.54 1.24 14.63
N LEU A 32 14.84 1.51 14.67
CA LEU A 32 15.63 1.82 13.47
C LEU A 32 15.80 0.62 12.55
N GLY A 33 15.67 -0.59 13.08
CA GLY A 33 15.65 -1.82 12.30
C GLY A 33 14.34 -2.05 11.54
N VAL A 34 13.28 -1.29 11.84
CA VAL A 34 11.95 -1.45 11.23
C VAL A 34 12.00 -1.18 9.74
N ASP A 35 11.75 -2.24 8.99
CA ASP A 35 11.45 -2.19 7.58
C ASP A 35 9.98 -1.81 7.40
N ILE A 36 9.75 -0.56 7.01
CA ILE A 36 8.41 -0.01 6.78
C ILE A 36 7.73 -0.68 5.58
N ASP A 37 8.50 -1.26 4.66
CA ASP A 37 7.96 -2.00 3.54
C ASP A 37 7.48 -3.39 3.96
N ASN A 38 8.09 -3.96 5.01
CA ASN A 38 7.75 -5.27 5.54
C ASN A 38 7.60 -5.33 7.08
N PRO A 39 6.65 -4.54 7.65
CA PRO A 39 6.54 -4.32 9.10
C PRO A 39 6.10 -5.56 9.89
N GLU A 40 5.54 -6.58 9.24
CA GLU A 40 5.02 -7.80 9.86
C GLU A 40 6.12 -8.77 10.32
N THR A 41 7.35 -8.56 9.89
CA THR A 41 8.50 -9.39 10.28
C THR A 41 9.15 -8.97 11.60
N GLN A 42 8.71 -7.85 12.18
CA GLN A 42 9.40 -7.23 13.29
C GLN A 42 8.50 -7.08 14.50
N THR A 43 9.05 -7.32 15.68
CA THR A 43 8.34 -7.18 16.94
C THR A 43 9.17 -6.33 17.88
N ILE A 44 8.60 -5.21 18.32
CA ILE A 44 9.25 -4.32 19.27
C ILE A 44 8.87 -4.76 20.66
N THR A 45 9.82 -5.37 21.36
CA THR A 45 9.60 -5.88 22.71
C THR A 45 10.78 -5.56 23.62
N LEU A 46 10.43 -5.08 24.81
CA LEU A 46 11.33 -4.94 25.93
C LEU A 46 10.72 -5.65 27.13
N SER A 47 11.49 -6.56 27.72
CA SER A 47 11.11 -7.22 28.98
C SER A 47 11.12 -6.22 30.13
N GLY A 48 10.05 -6.19 30.93
CA GLY A 48 9.89 -5.29 32.06
C GLY A 48 8.43 -4.88 32.27
N GLN A 49 8.15 -4.23 33.41
CA GLN A 49 6.85 -3.60 33.71
C GLN A 49 7.03 -2.10 33.96
N ASP A 50 7.94 -1.47 33.21
CA ASP A 50 8.27 -0.06 33.33
C ASP A 50 7.84 0.74 32.09
N GLU A 51 8.11 2.04 32.13
CA GLU A 51 7.75 2.99 31.09
C GLU A 51 8.38 2.64 29.74
N PHE A 52 9.59 2.07 29.73
CA PHE A 52 10.24 1.61 28.51
C PHE A 52 9.50 0.44 27.86
N SER A 53 9.08 -0.54 28.66
CA SER A 53 8.27 -1.66 28.16
C SER A 53 6.90 -1.19 27.65
N ASN A 54 6.28 -0.22 28.31
CA ASN A 54 5.02 0.37 27.83
C ASN A 54 5.20 1.14 26.52
N LEU A 55 6.29 1.92 26.39
CA LEU A 55 6.64 2.61 25.15
C LEU A 55 6.87 1.61 24.02
N ALA A 56 7.65 0.55 24.26
CA ALA A 56 7.89 -0.51 23.28
C ALA A 56 6.58 -1.13 22.78
N ALA A 57 5.66 -1.48 23.70
CA ALA A 57 4.35 -2.03 23.35
C ALA A 57 3.48 -1.06 22.54
N THR A 58 3.53 0.24 22.88
CA THR A 58 2.79 1.27 22.14
C THR A 58 3.31 1.42 20.72
N VAL A 59 4.64 1.43 20.53
CA VAL A 59 5.25 1.49 19.20
C VAL A 59 4.93 0.22 18.41
N ASP A 60 5.02 -0.97 19.01
CA ASP A 60 4.63 -2.24 18.36
C ASP A 60 3.18 -2.20 17.86
N LYS A 61 2.26 -1.70 18.69
CA LYS A 61 0.86 -1.52 18.31
C LYS A 61 0.69 -0.57 17.12
N MET A 62 1.40 0.56 17.11
CA MET A 62 1.37 1.50 15.98
C MET A 62 1.90 0.85 14.70
N LEU A 63 2.99 0.09 14.77
CA LEU A 63 3.54 -0.61 13.61
C LEU A 63 2.58 -1.64 13.04
N ARG A 64 1.86 -2.39 13.89
CA ARG A 64 0.81 -3.31 13.44
C ARG A 64 -0.32 -2.59 12.72
N GLN A 65 -0.73 -1.43 13.22
CA GLN A 65 -1.76 -0.62 12.56
C GLN A 65 -1.30 -0.09 11.20
N ILE A 66 -0.05 0.35 11.10
CA ILE A 66 0.56 0.76 9.83
C ILE A 66 0.61 -0.41 8.84
N ALA A 67 1.02 -1.60 9.31
CA ALA A 67 1.05 -2.82 8.49
C ALA A 67 -0.34 -3.18 7.94
N GLU A 68 -1.36 -3.12 8.79
CA GLU A 68 -2.74 -3.39 8.40
C GLU A 68 -3.27 -2.36 7.38
N ALA A 69 -3.04 -1.07 7.63
CA ALA A 69 -3.42 0.00 6.71
C ALA A 69 -2.72 -0.13 5.35
N LYS A 70 -1.43 -0.48 5.34
CA LYS A 70 -0.66 -0.74 4.12
C LYS A 70 -1.25 -1.90 3.33
N ARG A 71 -1.52 -3.04 3.97
CA ARG A 71 -2.15 -4.20 3.31
C ARG A 71 -3.52 -3.87 2.73
N ALA A 72 -4.35 -3.11 3.45
CA ALA A 72 -5.65 -2.67 2.95
C ALA A 72 -5.50 -1.76 1.72
N ALA A 73 -4.56 -0.81 1.74
CA ALA A 73 -4.27 0.06 0.62
C ALA A 73 -3.72 -0.71 -0.60
N ASP A 74 -2.79 -1.64 -0.38
CA ASP A 74 -2.21 -2.47 -1.43
C ASP A 74 -3.28 -3.36 -2.09
N SER A 75 -4.15 -3.96 -1.28
CA SER A 75 -5.29 -4.74 -1.79
C SER A 75 -6.27 -3.88 -2.60
N ALA A 76 -6.60 -2.68 -2.13
CA ALA A 76 -7.47 -1.75 -2.85
C ALA A 76 -6.83 -1.29 -4.17
N ASN A 77 -5.52 -1.02 -4.18
CA ASN A 77 -4.78 -0.64 -5.38
C ASN A 77 -4.72 -1.79 -6.40
N GLN A 78 -4.52 -3.02 -5.94
CA GLN A 78 -4.54 -4.21 -6.78
C GLN A 78 -5.92 -4.40 -7.42
N ALA A 79 -6.99 -4.37 -6.61
CA ALA A 79 -8.36 -4.49 -7.09
C ALA A 79 -8.70 -3.37 -8.10
N LYS A 80 -8.26 -2.14 -7.84
CA LYS A 80 -8.42 -1.02 -8.78
C LYS A 80 -7.67 -1.27 -10.09
N SER A 81 -6.45 -1.77 -10.02
CA SER A 81 -5.63 -2.05 -11.22
C SER A 81 -6.24 -3.16 -12.06
N GLU A 82 -6.72 -4.23 -11.43
CA GLU A 82 -7.44 -5.32 -12.09
C GLU A 82 -8.74 -4.84 -12.72
N PHE A 83 -9.52 -4.04 -12.00
CA PHE A 83 -10.74 -3.43 -12.52
C PHE A 83 -10.43 -2.59 -13.77
N LEU A 84 -9.44 -1.69 -13.70
CA LEU A 84 -9.06 -0.85 -14.85
C LEU A 84 -8.55 -1.66 -16.04
N ALA A 85 -7.76 -2.72 -15.79
CA ALA A 85 -7.28 -3.62 -16.84
C ALA A 85 -8.46 -4.34 -17.53
N ASN A 86 -9.39 -4.88 -16.75
CA ASN A 86 -10.57 -5.56 -17.26
C ASN A 86 -11.47 -4.61 -18.06
N MET A 87 -11.77 -3.42 -17.51
CA MET A 87 -12.52 -2.39 -18.23
C MET A 87 -11.84 -2.00 -19.54
N SER A 88 -10.51 -1.82 -19.56
CA SER A 88 -9.76 -1.52 -20.79
C SER A 88 -9.92 -2.62 -21.85
N HIS A 89 -9.85 -3.89 -21.45
CA HIS A 89 -10.08 -5.02 -22.35
C HIS A 89 -11.53 -5.07 -22.88
N GLU A 90 -12.51 -4.88 -22.01
CA GLU A 90 -13.93 -4.88 -22.37
C GLU A 90 -14.31 -3.70 -23.26
N LEU A 91 -13.69 -2.53 -23.09
CA LEU A 91 -13.91 -1.38 -23.96
C LEU A 91 -13.24 -1.54 -25.34
N ARG A 92 -12.05 -2.16 -25.41
CA ARG A 92 -11.32 -2.34 -26.69
C ARG A 92 -12.07 -3.18 -27.70
N THR A 93 -12.77 -4.21 -27.28
CA THR A 93 -13.49 -5.14 -28.17
C THR A 93 -14.59 -4.44 -28.99
N PRO A 94 -15.61 -3.78 -28.39
CA PRO A 94 -16.61 -3.04 -29.13
C PRO A 94 -16.03 -1.83 -29.87
N LEU A 95 -15.03 -1.14 -29.32
CA LEU A 95 -14.36 -0.04 -30.01
C LEU A 95 -13.70 -0.49 -31.32
N ASN A 96 -13.01 -1.63 -31.30
CA ASN A 96 -12.42 -2.23 -32.50
C ASN A 96 -13.50 -2.65 -33.50
N GLY A 97 -14.66 -3.15 -33.04
CA GLY A 97 -15.81 -3.43 -33.88
C GLY A 97 -16.32 -2.18 -34.62
N ILE A 98 -16.45 -1.06 -33.90
CA ILE A 98 -16.87 0.22 -34.47
C ILE A 98 -15.87 0.70 -35.52
N LEU A 99 -14.58 0.75 -35.18
CA LEU A 99 -13.53 1.22 -36.07
C LEU A 99 -13.39 0.34 -37.31
N GLY A 100 -13.48 -0.98 -37.16
CA GLY A 100 -13.40 -1.94 -38.26
C GLY A 100 -14.54 -1.74 -39.27
N TYR A 101 -15.78 -1.62 -38.81
CA TYR A 101 -16.92 -1.37 -39.70
C TYR A 101 -16.89 0.03 -40.30
N ALA A 102 -16.46 1.04 -39.55
CA ALA A 102 -16.28 2.39 -40.09
C ALA A 102 -15.28 2.41 -41.26
N GLN A 103 -14.17 1.66 -41.17
CA GLN A 103 -13.19 1.53 -42.25
C GLN A 103 -13.77 0.81 -43.48
N ILE A 104 -14.59 -0.23 -43.28
CA ILE A 104 -15.26 -0.92 -44.38
C ILE A 104 -16.23 0.03 -45.10
N LEU A 105 -17.05 0.74 -44.34
CA LEU A 105 -18.02 1.72 -44.87
C LEU A 105 -17.32 2.85 -45.62
N GLN A 106 -16.16 3.32 -45.15
CA GLN A 106 -15.39 4.37 -45.82
C GLN A 106 -14.85 3.94 -47.19
N ARG A 107 -14.60 2.64 -47.39
CA ARG A 107 -14.07 2.08 -48.65
C ARG A 107 -15.17 1.55 -49.58
N ALA A 108 -16.43 1.56 -49.13
CA ALA A 108 -17.56 1.03 -49.87
C ALA A 108 -17.94 1.94 -51.04
N SER A 109 -18.08 1.36 -52.23
CA SER A 109 -18.62 2.04 -53.42
C SER A 109 -20.16 2.09 -53.43
N ASP A 110 -20.83 1.15 -52.78
CA ASP A 110 -22.27 1.15 -52.51
C ASP A 110 -22.50 0.85 -51.02
N LEU A 111 -23.13 1.79 -50.32
CA LEU A 111 -23.40 1.70 -48.89
C LEU A 111 -24.65 0.86 -48.56
N ASN A 112 -25.54 0.63 -49.53
CA ASN A 112 -26.80 -0.08 -49.29
C ASN A 112 -26.58 -1.54 -48.85
N GLN A 113 -25.48 -2.16 -49.27
CA GLN A 113 -25.13 -3.53 -48.88
C GLN A 113 -24.61 -3.66 -47.44
N TYR A 114 -24.22 -2.55 -46.78
CA TYR A 114 -23.56 -2.57 -45.47
C TYR A 114 -24.46 -2.17 -44.30
N ARG A 115 -25.79 -2.27 -44.46
CA ARG A 115 -26.76 -1.97 -43.39
C ARG A 115 -26.47 -2.72 -42.08
N LYS A 116 -26.05 -4.00 -42.18
CA LYS A 116 -25.60 -4.81 -41.04
C LYS A 116 -24.38 -4.23 -40.32
N GLY A 117 -23.48 -3.55 -41.03
CA GLY A 117 -22.32 -2.91 -40.43
C GLY A 117 -22.70 -1.71 -39.56
N VAL A 118 -23.70 -0.94 -39.99
CA VAL A 118 -24.28 0.15 -39.19
C VAL A 118 -24.95 -0.40 -37.92
N ASP A 119 -25.68 -1.52 -38.02
CA ASP A 119 -26.29 -2.17 -36.86
C ASP A 119 -25.22 -2.64 -35.85
N ILE A 120 -24.10 -3.20 -36.32
CA ILE A 120 -23.00 -3.63 -35.43
C ILE A 120 -22.33 -2.42 -34.77
N ILE A 121 -22.10 -1.33 -35.49
CA ILE A 121 -21.58 -0.09 -34.91
C ILE A 121 -22.52 0.40 -33.79
N GLN A 122 -23.83 0.40 -34.03
CA GLN A 122 -24.82 0.83 -33.05
C GLN A 122 -24.83 -0.08 -31.81
N GLN A 123 -24.81 -1.40 -32.00
CA GLN A 123 -24.77 -2.36 -30.89
C GLN A 123 -23.49 -2.24 -30.06
N ALA A 124 -22.33 -2.08 -30.72
CA ALA A 124 -21.06 -1.87 -30.05
C ALA A 124 -21.04 -0.54 -29.27
N GLY A 125 -21.62 0.53 -29.82
CA GLY A 125 -21.77 1.82 -29.13
C GLY A 125 -22.68 1.73 -27.90
N ASN A 126 -23.81 1.02 -28.00
CA ASN A 126 -24.68 0.76 -26.87
C ASN A 126 -23.99 -0.09 -25.80
N HIS A 127 -23.20 -1.09 -26.21
CA HIS A 127 -22.43 -1.90 -25.26
C HIS A 127 -21.41 -1.05 -24.49
N LEU A 128 -20.69 -0.14 -25.16
CA LEU A 128 -19.78 0.82 -24.51
C LEU A 128 -20.52 1.72 -23.52
N LEU A 129 -21.72 2.22 -23.86
CA LEU A 129 -22.52 3.02 -22.94
C LEU A 129 -22.91 2.25 -21.67
N THR A 130 -23.22 0.96 -21.79
CA THR A 130 -23.49 0.09 -20.63
C THR A 130 -22.24 -0.19 -19.80
N LEU A 131 -21.04 -0.18 -20.40
CA LEU A 131 -19.77 -0.38 -19.67
C LEU A 131 -19.32 0.88 -18.90
N ILE A 132 -19.69 2.07 -19.38
CA ILE A 132 -19.24 3.35 -18.79
C ILE A 132 -20.24 3.89 -17.75
N ASN A 133 -21.53 3.56 -17.88
CA ASN A 133 -22.58 3.94 -16.92
C ASN A 133 -22.69 2.95 -15.76
#